data_AF-A0A9E6BJZ2-F1
#
_entry.id   AF-A0A9E6BJZ2-F1
#
_cell.length_a   1.000
_cell.length_b   1.000
_cell.length_c   1.000
_cell.angle_alpha   90.00
_cell.angle_beta   90.00
_cell.angle_gamma   90.00
#
_symmetry.space_group_name_H-M   'P 1'
#
loop_
_entity.id
_entity.type
_entity.pdbx_description
1 polymer ?
#
loop_
_entity_poly.entity_id
_entity_poly.type
_entity_poly.pdbx_seq_one_letter_code
_entity_poly.pdbx_strand_id
1 'polypeptide(L)' 'MDKDFISLLYIYDSMTSEGLSEFSKANGFILIECDDFAKAQGQVKLRKPDLILIEQGLNKPLTFENGIEKLFKNAFF' A
#
# COMPACT_ATOMS: atom_id res chain seq x y z
N MET A 1 12.19 -17.82 -18.15
CA MET A 1 11.89 -16.39 -17.96
C MET A 1 11.51 -16.25 -16.51
N ASP A 2 12.40 -15.69 -15.70
CA ASP A 2 12.03 -15.26 -14.35
C ASP A 2 10.98 -14.16 -14.53
N LYS A 3 9.74 -14.42 -14.11
CA LYS A 3 8.73 -13.36 -14.07
C LYS A 3 9.13 -12.46 -12.91
N ASP A 4 9.57 -11.25 -13.22
CA ASP A 4 9.70 -10.20 -12.20
C ASP A 4 8.29 -9.97 -11.63
N PHE A 5 8.07 -10.43 -10.39
CA PHE A 5 6.81 -10.23 -9.70
C PHE A 5 6.77 -8.81 -9.16
N ILE A 6 5.74 -8.05 -9.52
CA ILE A 6 5.52 -6.71 -9.01
C ILE A 6 4.92 -6.83 -7.59
N SER A 7 5.57 -6.21 -6.62
CA SER A 7 5.05 -6.08 -5.26
C SER A 7 4.10 -4.88 -5.15
N LEU A 8 2.88 -5.13 -4.66
CA LEU A 8 1.83 -4.14 -4.49
C LEU A 8 1.53 -3.93 -3.01
N LEU A 9 1.77 -2.73 -2.51
CA LEU A 9 1.29 -2.29 -1.21
C LEU A 9 -0.07 -1.60 -1.35
N TYR A 10 -1.10 -2.20 -0.75
CA TYR A 10 -2.44 -1.64 -0.69
C TYR A 10 -2.71 -1.05 0.70
N ILE A 11 -3.01 0.25 0.75
CA ILE A 11 -3.38 0.98 1.96
C ILE A 11 -4.87 1.31 1.88
N TYR A 12 -5.67 0.70 2.75
CA TYR A 12 -7.13 0.68 2.64
C TYR A 12 -7.84 0.85 3.98
N ASP A 13 -9.11 1.22 3.95
CA ASP A 13 -9.91 1.26 5.17
C ASP A 13 -10.62 -0.10 5.36
N SER A 14 -10.17 -0.86 6.36
CA SER A 14 -10.71 -2.19 6.64
C SER A 14 -12.19 -2.21 7.05
N MET A 15 -12.76 -1.05 7.38
CA MET A 15 -14.17 -0.91 7.70
C MET A 15 -15.06 -0.74 6.47
N THR A 16 -14.49 -0.28 5.35
CA THR A 16 -15.27 0.12 4.16
C THR A 16 -14.90 -0.59 2.87
N SER A 17 -13.78 -1.31 2.85
CA SER A 17 -13.24 -1.86 1.61
C SER A 17 -12.96 -3.35 1.68
N GLU A 18 -13.22 -4.01 0.55
CA GLU A 18 -12.85 -5.41 0.32
C GLU A 18 -11.36 -5.50 -0.04
N GLY A 19 -10.69 -6.56 0.41
CA GLY A 19 -9.27 -6.79 0.14
C GLY A 19 -8.99 -7.08 -1.34
N LEU A 20 -7.76 -6.84 -1.79
CA LEU A 20 -7.37 -7.01 -3.20
C LEU A 20 -6.79 -8.40 -3.52
N SER A 21 -6.96 -9.36 -2.63
CA SER A 21 -6.33 -10.69 -2.73
C SER A 21 -6.63 -11.42 -4.04
N GLU A 22 -7.89 -11.44 -4.49
CA GLU A 22 -8.28 -12.09 -5.76
C GLU A 22 -7.72 -11.36 -6.97
N PHE A 23 -7.82 -10.03 -6.98
CA PHE A 23 -7.25 -9.17 -8.02
C PHE A 23 -5.74 -9.39 -8.14
N SER A 24 -5.02 -9.39 -7.02
CA SER A 24 -3.58 -9.57 -7.00
C SER A 24 -3.16 -10.94 -7.50
N LYS A 25 -3.86 -12.00 -7.09
CA LYS A 25 -3.58 -13.36 -7.56
C LYS A 25 -3.82 -13.51 -9.06
N ALA A 26 -4.91 -12.95 -9.58
CA ALA A 26 -5.25 -13.01 -11.00
C ALA A 26 -4.22 -12.29 -11.88
N ASN A 27 -3.60 -11.22 -11.36
CA ASN A 27 -2.64 -10.39 -12.10
C ASN A 27 -1.17 -10.68 -11.76
N GLY A 28 -0.89 -11.60 -10.82
CA GLY A 28 0.47 -11.97 -10.44
C GLY A 28 1.20 -10.94 -9.57
N PHE A 29 0.46 -10.16 -8.78
CA PHE A 29 1.06 -9.24 -7.79
C PHE A 29 1.39 -9.97 -6.48
N ILE A 30 2.52 -9.61 -5.88
CA ILE A 30 2.80 -9.94 -4.46
C ILE A 30 2.12 -8.86 -3.62
N LEU A 31 0.96 -9.19 -3.06
CA LEU A 31 0.15 -8.23 -2.31
C LEU A 31 0.63 -8.09 -0.86
N ILE A 32 0.71 -6.84 -0.41
CA ILE A 32 0.90 -6.44 0.99
C ILE A 32 -0.25 -5.50 1.33
N GLU A 33 -1.02 -5.82 2.37
CA GLU A 33 -2.18 -5.03 2.78
C GLU A 33 -1.91 -4.30 4.10
N CYS A 34 -2.35 -3.04 4.19
CA CYS A 34 -2.25 -2.21 5.38
C CYS A 34 -3.56 -1.43 5.56
N ASP A 35 -4.14 -1.49 6.75
CA ASP A 35 -5.37 -0.78 7.13
C ASP A 35 -5.10 0.65 7.66
N ASP A 36 -3.83 1.06 7.73
CA ASP A 36 -3.43 2.39 8.15
C ASP A 36 -2.06 2.81 7.58
N PHE A 37 -1.79 4.13 7.62
CA PHE A 37 -0.52 4.70 7.15
C PHE A 37 0.70 4.32 8.01
N ALA A 38 0.53 4.02 9.31
CA ALA A 38 1.65 3.71 10.19
C ALA A 38 2.25 2.34 9.88
N LYS A 39 1.38 1.33 9.68
CA LYS A 39 1.78 -0.01 9.20
C LYS A 39 2.37 0.06 7.80
N ALA A 40 1.73 0.83 6.91
CA ALA A 40 2.24 1.02 5.55
C ALA A 40 3.65 1.62 5.51
N GLN A 41 3.96 2.60 6.37
CA GLN A 41 5.32 3.14 6.48
C GLN A 41 6.35 2.08 6.85
N GLY A 42 6.01 1.16 7.76
CA GLY A 42 6.88 0.03 8.11
C GLY A 42 7.14 -0.89 6.90
N GLN A 43 6.10 -1.17 6.12
CA GLN A 43 6.22 -2.01 4.91
C GLN A 43 7.03 -1.35 3.81
N VAL A 44 6.85 -0.04 3.57
CA VAL A 44 7.65 0.69 2.57
C VAL A 44 9.14 0.60 2.88
N LYS A 45 9.54 0.80 4.14
CA LYS A 45 10.95 0.70 4.56
C LYS A 45 11.52 -0.70 4.42
N LEU A 46 10.75 -1.71 4.84
CA LEU A 46 11.22 -3.09 4.91
C LEU A 46 11.26 -3.77 3.54
N ARG A 47 10.20 -3.57 2.75
CA ARG A 47 9.93 -4.34 1.53
C ARG A 47 10.22 -3.56 0.25
N LYS A 48 10.23 -2.22 0.31
CA LYS A 48 10.41 -1.33 -0.85
C LYS A 48 9.48 -1.73 -2.01
N PRO A 49 8.16 -1.63 -1.84
CA PRO A 49 7.19 -2.10 -2.83
C PRO A 49 7.33 -1.35 -4.16
N ASP A 50 7.06 -2.04 -5.26
CA ASP A 50 7.14 -1.48 -6.62
C ASP A 50 5.96 -0.55 -6.93
N LEU A 51 4.78 -0.86 -6.38
CA LEU A 51 3.55 -0.11 -6.55
C LEU A 51 2.87 0.11 -5.19
N ILE A 52 2.37 1.32 -4.97
CA ILE A 52 1.57 1.67 -3.79
C ILE A 52 0.20 2.16 -4.26
N LEU A 53 -0.87 1.53 -3.79
CA LEU A 53 -2.25 1.93 -4.01
C LEU A 53 -2.85 2.38 -2.68
N ILE A 54 -3.43 3.58 -2.65
CA ILE A 54 -3.94 4.22 -1.44
C ILE A 54 -5.40 4.59 -1.67
N GLU A 55 -6.28 4.09 -0.82
CA GLU A 55 -7.69 4.50 -0.87
C GLU A 55 -7.88 5.93 -0.37
N GLN A 56 -8.67 6.72 -1.10
CA GLN A 56 -8.96 8.09 -0.73
C GLN A 56 -9.79 8.20 0.56
N GLY A 57 -10.59 7.18 0.87
CA GLY A 57 -11.46 7.12 2.05
C GLY A 57 -10.71 6.96 3.38
N LEU A 58 -9.40 6.74 3.34
CA LEU A 58 -8.60 6.42 4.51
C LEU A 58 -8.56 7.59 5.51
N ASN A 59 -9.31 7.45 6.61
CA ASN A 59 -9.24 8.26 7.82
C ASN A 59 -9.14 9.79 7.60
N LYS A 60 -10.21 10.46 7.15
CA LYS A 60 -10.32 11.95 7.07
C LYS A 60 -9.25 12.66 6.19
N PRO A 61 -9.62 13.70 5.41
CA PRO A 61 -8.71 14.36 4.46
C PRO A 61 -7.34 14.81 5.03
N LEU A 62 -7.31 15.29 6.27
CA LEU A 62 -6.09 15.74 6.94
C LEU A 62 -5.09 14.62 7.26
N THR A 63 -5.54 13.37 7.44
CA THR A 63 -4.63 12.25 7.71
C THR A 63 -4.10 11.63 6.42
N PHE A 64 -4.88 11.72 5.33
CA PHE A 64 -4.46 11.26 4.01
C PHE A 64 -3.25 12.04 3.47
N GLU A 65 -3.32 13.36 3.39
CA GLU A 65 -2.22 14.20 2.88
C GLU A 65 -0.94 14.04 3.72
N ASN A 66 -1.07 14.10 5.05
CA ASN A 66 0.03 13.88 5.98
C ASN A 66 0.61 12.44 5.89
N GLY A 67 -0.24 11.45 5.66
CA GLY A 67 0.14 10.05 5.49
C GLY A 67 0.98 9.86 4.23
N ILE A 68 0.55 10.45 3.12
CA ILE A 68 1.27 10.49 1.85
C ILE A 68 2.63 11.15 2.03
N GLU A 69 2.72 12.35 2.60
CA GLU A 69 3.99 13.06 2.77
C GLU A 69 5.00 12.23 3.57
N LYS A 70 4.54 11.55 4.62
CA LYS A 70 5.40 10.65 5.42
C LYS A 70 5.80 9.38 4.67
N LEU A 71 4.96 8.82 3.81
CA LEU A 71 5.34 7.69 2.95
C LEU A 71 6.45 8.10 1.98
N PHE A 72 6.28 9.23 1.30
CA PHE A 72 7.28 9.75 0.35
C PHE A 72 8.63 10.05 1.00
N LYS A 73 8.64 10.63 2.21
CA LYS A 73 9.90 10.85 2.95
C LYS A 73 10.67 9.57 3.26
N ASN A 74 10.01 8.42 3.36
CA ASN A 74 10.63 7.14 3.71
C ASN A 74 10.83 6.20 2.51
N ALA A 75 10.20 6.48 1.37
CA ALA A 75 10.34 5.69 0.14
C ALA A 75 11.58 6.09 -0.68
N PHE A 76 12.05 7.33 -0.53
CA PHE A 76 13.06 7.94 -1.41
C PHE A 76 14.36 8.40 -0.70
N PHE A 77 14.50 8.14 0.61
CA PHE A 77 15.69 8.45 1.41
C PHE A 77 16.17 7.24 2.21
#